data_AF-A0A4Y2LG56-F1
#
_entry.id   AF-A0A4Y2LG56-F1
#
_cell.length_a   1.000
_cell.length_b   1.000
_cell.length_c   1.000
_cell.angle_alpha   90.00
_cell.angle_beta   90.00
_cell.angle_gamma   90.00
#
_symmetry.space_group_name_H-M   'P 1'
#
loop_
_entity.id
_entity.type
_entity.pdbx_description
1 polymer ?
#
loop_
_entity_poly.entity_id
_entity_poly.type
_entity_poly.pdbx_seq_one_letter_code
_entity_poly.pdbx_strand_id
1 'polypeptide(L)'
;MVCLDTKTRWKSLLAMLERFLEMKSLISKALIDNKGQKILDSVEFETLTAVVEGLRHVKIGLGKLCSRNTTLLTAEGEFAFIIGELNKQNSEFAKNRKCSLV
;
A
#
# COMPACT_ATOMS: atom_id res chain seq x y z
N MET A 1 -15.40 8.58 -15.91
CA MET A 1 -14.08 7.94 -15.80
C MET A 1 -14.32 6.50 -15.38
N VAL A 2 -14.18 5.55 -16.31
CA VAL A 2 -14.37 4.12 -16.02
C VAL A 2 -13.12 3.63 -15.31
N CYS A 3 -13.23 3.24 -14.04
CA CYS A 3 -12.15 2.58 -13.34
C CYS A 3 -11.99 1.19 -13.95
N LEU A 4 -11.11 1.05 -14.94
CA LEU A 4 -10.71 -0.25 -15.44
C LEU A 4 -9.89 -0.88 -14.32
N ASP A 5 -10.56 -1.71 -13.52
CA ASP A 5 -9.96 -2.49 -12.45
C ASP A 5 -9.00 -3.51 -13.11
N THR A 6 -7.81 -3.04 -13.51
CA THR A 6 -6.79 -3.92 -14.06
C THR A 6 -6.48 -4.94 -12.99
N LYS A 7 -6.59 -6.22 -13.36
CA LYS A 7 -6.34 -7.41 -12.55
C LYS A 7 -4.93 -7.50 -11.92
N THR A 8 -4.16 -6.42 -11.88
CA THR A 8 -3.03 -6.30 -10.98
C THR A 8 -3.59 -6.27 -9.55
N ARG A 9 -3.88 -7.47 -9.02
CA ARG A 9 -4.30 -7.65 -7.63
C ARG A 9 -3.34 -6.83 -6.77
N TRP A 10 -3.84 -5.87 -6.02
CA TRP A 10 -3.10 -5.03 -5.06
C TRP A 10 -2.09 -5.83 -4.19
N LYS A 11 -2.34 -7.13 -3.97
CA LYS A 11 -1.41 -8.09 -3.36
C LYS A 11 -0.07 -8.24 -4.12
N SER A 12 -0.09 -8.30 -5.45
CA SER A 12 1.11 -8.33 -6.29
C SER A 12 1.84 -6.99 -6.28
N LEU A 13 1.10 -5.87 -6.26
CA LEU A 13 1.68 -4.54 -6.11
C LEU A 13 2.41 -4.39 -4.77
N LEU A 14 1.76 -4.78 -3.67
CA LEU A 14 2.39 -4.76 -2.35
C LEU A 14 3.68 -5.59 -2.32
N ALA A 15 3.64 -6.82 -2.84
CA ALA A 15 4.82 -7.69 -2.89
C ALA A 15 5.96 -7.10 -3.75
N MET A 16 5.62 -6.41 -4.85
CA MET A 16 6.61 -5.71 -5.69
C MET A 16 7.24 -4.54 -4.94
N LEU A 17 6.42 -3.71 -4.29
CA LEU A 17 6.89 -2.53 -3.58
C LEU A 17 7.72 -2.89 -2.34
N GLU A 18 7.32 -3.93 -1.59
CA GLU A 18 8.11 -4.45 -0.46
C GLU A 18 9.53 -4.83 -0.94
N ARG A 19 9.65 -5.62 -2.03
CA ARG A 19 10.94 -6.00 -2.61
C ARG A 19 11.72 -4.80 -3.15
N PHE A 20 11.06 -3.85 -3.79
CA PHE A 20 11.70 -2.65 -4.31
C PHE A 20 12.33 -1.80 -3.18
N LEU A 21 11.60 -1.60 -2.08
CA LEU A 21 12.11 -0.87 -0.91
C LEU A 21 13.27 -1.60 -0.23
N GLU A 22 13.22 -2.93 -0.14
CA GLU A 22 14.34 -3.76 0.36
C GLU A 22 15.60 -3.61 -0.50
N MET A 23 15.44 -3.52 -1.83
CA MET A 23 16.55 -3.39 -2.78
C MET A 23 17.00 -1.94 -3.01
N LYS A 24 16.41 -0.94 -2.35
CA LYS A 24 16.65 0.49 -2.67
C LYS A 24 18.13 0.88 -2.64
N SER A 25 18.90 0.35 -1.68
CA SER A 25 20.33 0.66 -1.51
C SER A 25 21.17 0.04 -2.62
N LEU A 26 20.85 -1.20 -3.01
CA LEU A 26 21.51 -1.91 -4.11
C LEU A 26 21.23 -1.24 -5.44
N ILE A 27 19.97 -0.86 -5.69
CA ILE A 27 19.56 -0.12 -6.88
C ILE A 27 20.29 1.24 -6.93
N SER A 28 20.30 1.98 -5.82
CA SER A 28 21.00 3.28 -5.74
C SER A 28 22.49 3.14 -6.04
N LYS A 29 23.15 2.12 -5.48
CA LYS A 29 24.57 1.84 -5.73
C LYS A 29 24.83 1.48 -7.19
N ALA A 30 24.03 0.56 -7.76
CA ALA A 30 24.16 0.15 -9.15
C ALA A 30 23.96 1.31 -10.14
N LEU A 31 23.08 2.27 -9.81
CA LEU A 31 22.91 3.49 -10.61
C LEU A 31 24.15 4.38 -10.55
N ILE A 32 24.72 4.58 -9.36
CA ILE A 32 25.97 5.35 -9.21
C ILE A 32 27.10 4.70 -10.02
N ASP A 33 27.26 3.39 -9.89
CA ASP A 33 28.32 2.62 -10.59
C ASP A 33 28.18 2.72 -12.12
N ASN A 34 26.95 2.73 -12.63
CA ASN A 34 26.66 2.86 -14.06
C ASN A 34 26.50 4.31 -14.56
N LYS A 35 26.78 5.32 -13.72
CA LYS A 35 26.53 6.74 -14.02
C LYS A 35 25.07 7.02 -14.44
N GLY A 36 24.15 6.19 -13.96
CA GLY A 36 22.71 6.34 -14.15
C GLY A 36 22.15 7.47 -13.30
N GLN A 37 21.00 7.99 -13.71
CA GLN A 37 20.29 9.01 -12.94
C GLN A 37 19.61 8.38 -11.72
N LYS A 38 19.44 9.19 -10.66
CA LYS A 38 18.66 8.80 -9.49
C LYS A 38 17.21 8.52 -9.91
N ILE A 39 16.67 7.36 -9.55
CA ILE A 39 15.30 6.98 -9.95
C ILE A 39 14.25 7.74 -9.13
N LEU A 40 14.43 7.82 -7.81
CA LEU A 40 13.52 8.49 -6.89
C LEU A 40 14.28 9.31 -5.85
N ASP A 41 13.69 10.40 -5.40
CA ASP A 41 14.19 11.17 -4.26
C ASP A 41 13.74 10.62 -2.90
N SER A 42 14.17 11.26 -1.81
CA SER A 42 13.85 10.80 -0.44
C SER A 42 12.34 10.90 -0.14
N VAL A 43 11.68 11.94 -0.64
CA VAL A 43 10.24 12.19 -0.41
C VAL A 43 9.41 11.15 -1.14
N GLU A 44 9.82 10.77 -2.35
CA GLU A 44 9.18 9.71 -3.12
C GLU A 44 9.36 8.34 -2.45
N PHE A 45 10.53 8.04 -1.89
CA PHE A 45 10.74 6.82 -1.10
C PHE A 45 9.93 6.80 0.21
N GLU A 46 9.81 7.93 0.91
CA GLU A 46 8.94 8.06 2.08
C GLU A 46 7.47 7.84 1.72
N THR A 47 7.03 8.40 0.58
CA THR A 47 5.68 8.20 0.05
C THR A 47 5.42 6.73 -0.26
N LEU A 48 6.35 6.05 -0.95
CA LEU A 48 6.24 4.61 -1.22
C LEU A 48 6.20 3.77 0.05
N THR A 49 6.98 4.15 1.06
CA THR A 49 6.98 3.47 2.36
C THR A 49 5.60 3.59 3.02
N ALA A 50 5.01 4.79 3.03
CA ALA A 50 3.66 5.01 3.56
C ALA A 50 2.59 4.21 2.78
N VAL A 51 2.72 4.10 1.46
CA VAL A 51 1.83 3.26 0.63
C VAL A 51 1.94 1.79 1.01
N VAL A 52 3.16 1.26 1.16
CA VAL A 52 3.40 -0.14 1.57
C VAL A 52 2.82 -0.43 2.94
N GLU A 53 3.05 0.47 3.90
CA GLU A 53 2.48 0.32 5.25
C GLU A 53 0.95 0.34 5.20
N GLY A 54 0.34 1.28 4.47
CA GLY A 54 -1.11 1.36 4.34
C GLY A 54 -1.71 0.10 3.72
N LEU A 55 -1.11 -0.39 2.63
CA LEU A 55 -1.50 -1.64 1.98
C LEU A 55 -1.30 -2.88 2.87
N ARG A 56 -0.34 -2.86 3.80
CA ARG A 56 -0.16 -3.94 4.79
C ARG A 56 -1.32 -4.03 5.77
N HIS A 57 -1.82 -2.88 6.27
CA HIS A 57 -3.02 -2.86 7.13
C HIS A 57 -4.26 -3.35 6.38
N VAL A 58 -4.44 -2.93 5.13
CA VAL A 58 -5.51 -3.41 4.25
C VAL A 58 -5.41 -4.93 4.05
N LYS A 59 -4.21 -5.47 3.84
CA LYS A 59 -3.99 -6.93 3.71
C LYS A 59 -4.44 -7.70 4.93
N ILE A 60 -4.10 -7.21 6.12
CA ILE A 60 -4.42 -7.86 7.39
C ILE A 60 -5.94 -7.87 7.60
N GLY A 61 -6.58 -6.71 7.50
CA GLY A 61 -8.04 -6.61 7.69
C GLY A 61 -8.81 -7.42 6.64
N LEU A 62 -8.38 -7.39 5.37
CA LEU A 62 -9.01 -8.20 4.33
C LEU A 62 -8.82 -9.70 4.57
N GLY A 63 -7.66 -10.13 5.07
CA GLY A 63 -7.42 -11.53 5.41
C GLY A 63 -8.43 -12.07 6.43
N LYS A 64 -8.83 -11.22 7.38
CA LYS A 64 -9.89 -11.56 8.33
C LYS A 64 -11.27 -11.45 7.71
N LEU A 65 -11.57 -10.40 6.93
CA LEU A 65 -12.85 -10.23 6.22
C LEU A 65 -13.18 -11.43 5.33
N CYS A 66 -12.18 -11.95 4.60
CA CYS A 66 -12.33 -13.12 3.73
C CYS A 66 -12.37 -14.47 4.47
N SER A 67 -12.31 -14.47 5.81
CA SER A 67 -12.50 -15.69 6.60
C SER A 67 -13.92 -16.21 6.49
N ARG A 68 -14.09 -17.54 6.52
CA ARG A 68 -15.42 -18.17 6.54
C ARG A 68 -16.24 -17.85 7.79
N ASN A 69 -15.57 -17.44 8.86
CA ASN A 69 -16.20 -17.15 10.15
C ASN A 69 -16.57 -15.66 10.30
N THR A 70 -16.40 -14.85 9.26
CA THR A 70 -16.73 -13.43 9.30
C THR A 70 -18.24 -13.24 9.34
N THR A 71 -18.72 -12.52 10.34
CA THR A 71 -20.10 -12.03 10.42
C THR A 71 -20.14 -10.56 10.03
N LEU A 72 -21.34 -10.01 9.81
CA LEU A 72 -21.48 -8.58 9.51
C LEU A 72 -20.89 -7.70 10.63
N LEU A 73 -21.06 -8.10 11.89
CA LEU A 73 -20.52 -7.40 13.05
C LEU A 73 -18.99 -7.44 13.08
N THR A 74 -18.38 -8.60 12.82
CA THR A 74 -16.90 -8.68 12.78
C THR A 74 -16.36 -7.94 11.55
N ALA A 75 -17.08 -7.94 10.44
CA ALA A 75 -16.69 -7.18 9.25
C ALA A 75 -16.66 -5.67 9.51
N GLU A 76 -17.66 -5.12 10.19
CA GLU A 76 -17.67 -3.72 10.61
C GLU A 76 -16.46 -3.39 11.50
N GLY A 77 -16.15 -4.25 12.46
CA GLY A 77 -14.95 -4.11 13.30
C GLY A 77 -13.64 -4.11 12.51
N GLU A 78 -13.51 -4.97 11.50
CA GLU A 78 -12.31 -5.01 10.66
C GLU A 78 -12.21 -3.80 9.72
N PHE A 79 -13.33 -3.26 9.22
CA PHE A 79 -13.31 -1.99 8.49
C PHE A 79 -12.90 -0.83 9.39
N ALA A 80 -13.43 -0.75 10.60
CA ALA A 80 -13.03 0.25 11.59
C ALA A 80 -11.55 0.16 11.92
N PHE A 81 -11.00 -1.06 12.06
CA PHE A 81 -9.57 -1.30 12.22
C PHE A 81 -8.75 -0.76 11.03
N ILE A 82 -9.08 -1.17 9.79
CA ILE A 82 -8.35 -0.71 8.59
C ILE A 82 -8.36 0.83 8.50
N ILE A 83 -9.53 1.44 8.67
CA ILE A 83 -9.71 2.90 8.61
C ILE A 83 -8.92 3.58 9.74
N GLY A 84 -8.95 3.01 10.94
CA GLY A 84 -8.22 3.52 12.11
C GLY A 84 -6.71 3.50 11.91
N GLU A 85 -6.14 2.40 11.41
CA GLU A 85 -4.70 2.32 11.12
C GLU A 85 -4.28 3.27 9.99
N LEU A 86 -5.08 3.39 8.93
CA LEU A 86 -4.83 4.36 7.88
C LEU A 86 -4.87 5.80 8.43
N ASN A 87 -5.83 6.13 9.30
CA ASN A 87 -5.90 7.46 9.93
C ASN A 87 -4.64 7.79 10.73
N LYS A 88 -4.08 6.81 11.45
CA LYS A 88 -2.86 6.99 12.26
C LYS A 88 -1.63 7.32 11.42
N GLN A 89 -1.55 6.82 10.18
CA GLN A 89 -0.41 7.08 9.29
C GLN A 89 -0.27 8.54 8.88
N ASN A 90 -1.35 9.33 8.90
CA ASN A 90 -1.37 10.75 8.49
C ASN A 90 -0.68 11.05 7.13
N SER A 91 -0.60 10.04 6.26
CA SER A 91 0.06 10.13 4.96
C SER A 91 -0.90 10.63 3.88
N GLU A 92 -0.36 11.16 2.77
CA GLU A 92 -1.18 11.51 1.60
C GLU A 92 -1.97 10.30 1.08
N PHE A 93 -1.38 9.11 1.13
CA PHE A 93 -2.05 7.85 0.82
C PHE A 93 -3.30 7.62 1.68
N ALA A 94 -3.20 7.84 2.99
CA ALA A 94 -4.33 7.72 3.90
C ALA A 94 -5.38 8.82 3.71
N LYS A 95 -4.98 10.02 3.28
CA LYS A 95 -5.88 11.17 3.09
C LYS A 95 -6.69 11.07 1.79
N ASN A 96 -6.12 10.48 0.74
CA ASN A 96 -6.73 10.44 -0.59
C ASN A 96 -7.76 9.29 -0.76
N ARG A 97 -8.67 9.13 0.21
CA ARG A 97 -9.81 8.19 0.16
C ARG A 97 -11.01 8.83 -0.53
N LYS A 98 -10.90 9.22 -1.80
CA LYS A 98 -12.09 9.68 -2.53
C LYS A 98 -13.03 8.51 -2.75
N CYS A 99 -14.28 8.69 -2.30
CA CYS A 99 -15.41 7.77 -2.48
C CYS A 99 -15.44 7.14 -3.87
N SER A 100 -15.24 5.83 -3.94
CA SER A 100 -15.90 4.98 -4.96
C SER A 100 -17.14 4.30 -4.36
N LEU A 101 -17.81 4.99 -3.42
CA LEU A 101 -19.16 4.65 -2.99
C LEU A 101 -20.13 5.26 -4.01
N VAL A 102 -20.36 4.53 -5.10
CA VAL A 102 -21.58 4.57 -5.91
C VAL A 102 -22.10 3.14 -5.95
#